data_AF-A0AAU4XP18-F1
#
_entry.id   AF-A0AAU4XP18-F1
#
_cell.length_a   1.000
_cell.length_b   1.000
_cell.length_c   1.000
_cell.angle_alpha   90.00
_cell.angle_beta   90.00
_cell.angle_gamma   90.00
#
_symmetry.space_group_name_H-M   'P 1'
#
loop_
_entity.id
_entity.type
_entity.pdbx_description
1 polymer ?
#
loop_
_entity_poly.entity_id
_entity_poly.type
_entity_poly.pdbx_seq_one_letter_code
_entity_poly.pdbx_strand_id
1 'polypeptide(L)'
;MAANVIPTQMSGRAWRTIAEQQLVKGPGRDIFVAQRSTVPASAQNGTAVGSYAGFAVMSYSPGGAEVQLLIKSGSGGYRSTAVSLKWDGGDWKVQPKPDGALYAPMQTVSGSDGFMLWRT
;
A
#
# COMPACT_ATOMS: atom_id res chain seq x y z
N MET A 1 -0.36 -4.37 -10.87
CA MET A 1 0.17 -5.36 -9.86
C MET A 1 -0.74 -5.37 -8.62
N ALA A 2 -0.60 -6.34 -7.69
CA ALA A 2 -1.49 -6.42 -6.52
C ALA A 2 -1.23 -5.32 -5.45
N ALA A 3 -2.28 -4.87 -4.77
CA ALA A 3 -2.28 -3.75 -3.82
C ALA A 3 -1.33 -3.91 -2.63
N ASN A 4 -0.91 -5.13 -2.31
CA ASN A 4 0.05 -5.45 -1.25
C ASN A 4 1.52 -5.34 -1.71
N VAL A 5 1.80 -5.45 -3.00
CA VAL A 5 3.17 -5.42 -3.54
C VAL A 5 3.61 -3.98 -3.82
N ILE A 6 2.70 -3.12 -4.25
CA ILE A 6 3.06 -1.74 -4.62
C ILE A 6 3.63 -0.97 -3.42
N PRO A 7 3.01 -0.96 -2.22
CA PRO A 7 3.54 -0.19 -1.09
C PRO A 7 4.89 -0.71 -0.57
N THR A 8 5.17 -2.01 -0.65
CA THR A 8 6.43 -2.58 -0.14
C THR A 8 7.62 -2.20 -1.01
N GLN A 9 7.40 -2.05 -2.31
CA GLN A 9 8.44 -1.67 -3.27
C GLN A 9 8.81 -0.18 -3.20
N MET A 10 7.98 0.65 -2.57
CA MET A 10 8.21 2.10 -2.43
C MET A 10 9.36 2.46 -1.50
N SER A 11 9.86 1.48 -0.74
CA SER A 11 11.08 1.63 0.05
C SER A 11 12.34 1.27 -0.75
N GLY A 12 12.24 0.41 -1.78
CA GLY A 12 13.38 -0.13 -2.50
C GLY A 12 14.08 0.84 -3.47
N ARG A 13 15.20 0.40 -4.05
CA ARG A 13 16.02 1.22 -4.97
C ARG A 13 15.27 1.70 -6.21
N ALA A 14 14.30 0.90 -6.69
CA ALA A 14 13.50 1.20 -7.87
C ALA A 14 12.22 2.01 -7.57
N TRP A 15 12.07 2.54 -6.34
CA TRP A 15 10.83 3.20 -5.90
C TRP A 15 10.34 4.28 -6.86
N ARG A 16 11.25 5.03 -7.52
CA ARG A 16 10.88 6.14 -8.41
C ARG A 16 10.19 5.65 -9.68
N THR A 17 10.77 4.67 -10.34
CA THR A 17 10.19 4.02 -11.52
C THR A 17 8.87 3.33 -11.17
N ILE A 18 8.81 2.68 -10.01
CA ILE A 18 7.60 2.01 -9.54
C ILE A 18 6.51 3.06 -9.21
N ALA A 19 6.86 4.20 -8.62
CA ALA A 19 5.93 5.29 -8.36
C ALA A 19 5.33 5.86 -9.66
N GLU A 20 6.14 6.00 -10.71
CA GLU A 20 5.67 6.48 -12.01
C GLU A 20 4.66 5.53 -12.68
N GLN A 21 4.87 4.21 -12.51
CA GLN A 21 4.07 3.17 -13.16
C GLN A 21 2.85 2.75 -12.34
N GLN A 22 2.98 2.69 -11.02
CA GLN A 22 2.02 2.04 -10.12
C GLN A 22 1.23 3.03 -9.25
N LEU A 23 1.52 4.34 -9.33
CA LEU A 23 0.69 5.38 -8.73
C LEU A 23 -0.10 6.12 -9.80
N VAL A 24 -1.36 6.43 -9.48
CA VAL A 24 -2.20 7.30 -10.30
C VAL A 24 -1.52 8.67 -10.45
N LYS A 25 -1.47 9.19 -11.68
CA LYS A 25 -0.91 10.52 -11.94
C LYS A 25 -1.74 11.59 -11.22
N GLY A 26 -1.07 12.54 -10.56
CA GLY A 26 -1.72 13.69 -9.93
C GLY A 26 -0.97 14.20 -8.69
N PRO A 27 -1.50 15.24 -8.02
CA PRO A 27 -0.81 15.94 -6.94
C PRO A 27 -0.34 15.02 -5.80
N GLY A 28 -1.16 14.03 -5.41
CA GLY A 28 -0.78 13.08 -4.36
C GLY A 28 0.47 12.27 -4.73
N ARG A 29 0.62 11.86 -5.99
CA ARG A 29 1.84 11.18 -6.45
C ARG A 29 3.04 12.10 -6.40
N ASP A 30 2.87 13.35 -6.82
CA ASP A 30 3.98 14.31 -6.86
C ASP A 30 4.47 14.65 -5.45
N ILE A 31 3.54 14.77 -4.49
CA ILE A 31 3.85 14.92 -3.06
C ILE A 31 4.56 13.68 -2.52
N PHE A 32 4.07 12.47 -2.81
CA PHE A 32 4.74 11.23 -2.43
C PHE A 32 6.18 11.20 -2.94
N VAL A 33 6.40 11.52 -4.22
CA VAL A 33 7.73 11.53 -4.84
C VAL A 33 8.63 12.57 -4.19
N ALA A 34 8.12 13.77 -3.89
CA ALA A 34 8.87 14.81 -3.20
C ALA A 34 9.30 14.36 -1.80
N GLN A 35 8.36 13.84 -0.99
CA GLN A 35 8.63 13.32 0.36
C GLN A 35 9.60 12.15 0.33
N ARG A 36 9.40 11.17 -0.55
CA ARG A 36 10.26 9.98 -0.62
C ARG A 36 11.68 10.32 -1.09
N SER A 37 11.84 11.38 -1.88
CA SER A 37 13.16 11.87 -2.33
C SER A 37 13.99 12.48 -1.20
N THR A 38 13.39 12.90 -0.08
CA THR A 38 14.13 13.39 1.09
C THR A 38 14.64 12.26 1.98
N VAL A 39 14.11 11.05 1.82
CA VAL A 39 14.51 9.87 2.60
C VAL A 39 15.84 9.33 2.05
N PRO A 40 16.91 9.26 2.85
CA PRO A 40 18.23 8.83 2.40
C PRO A 40 18.25 7.42 1.81
N ALA A 41 19.19 7.18 0.88
CA ALA A 41 19.35 5.87 0.27
C ALA A 41 19.69 4.77 1.29
N SER A 42 20.37 5.10 2.38
CA SER A 42 20.65 4.16 3.49
C SER A 42 19.39 3.64 4.18
N ALA A 43 18.26 4.35 4.08
CA ALA A 43 16.96 3.94 4.61
C ALA A 43 16.11 3.15 3.60
N GLN A 44 16.64 2.82 2.41
CA GLN A 44 15.91 2.08 1.36
C GLN A 44 15.63 0.61 1.70
N ASN A 45 16.22 0.09 2.77
CA ASN A 45 15.98 -1.25 3.28
C ASN A 45 15.16 -1.18 4.58
N GLY A 46 13.99 -0.55 4.52
CA GLY A 46 13.09 -0.50 5.67
C GLY A 46 12.77 -1.91 6.15
N THR A 47 12.98 -2.17 7.45
CA THR A 47 12.59 -3.43 8.08
C THR A 47 11.09 -3.64 7.90
N ALA A 48 10.70 -4.78 7.32
CA ALA A 48 9.29 -5.14 7.23
C ALA A 48 8.72 -5.23 8.66
N VAL A 49 7.79 -4.34 9.00
CA VAL A 49 7.18 -4.26 10.34
C VAL A 49 6.19 -5.42 10.59
N GLY A 50 5.96 -6.25 9.57
CA GLY A 50 5.13 -7.45 9.60
C GLY A 50 5.01 -8.07 8.21
N SER A 51 4.28 -9.17 8.12
CA SER A 51 3.91 -9.83 6.87
C SER A 51 2.44 -9.62 6.56
N TYR A 52 2.10 -9.49 5.27
CA TYR A 52 0.71 -9.48 4.85
C TYR A 52 0.07 -10.85 5.12
N ALA A 53 -1.08 -10.85 5.80
CA ALA A 53 -1.76 -12.06 6.26
C ALA A 53 -3.15 -12.29 5.62
N GLY A 54 -3.88 -11.22 5.32
CA GLY A 54 -5.11 -11.29 4.52
C GLY A 54 -5.55 -9.94 3.95
N PHE A 55 -6.64 -9.94 3.19
CA PHE A 55 -7.25 -8.73 2.66
C PHE A 55 -8.78 -8.78 2.75
N ALA A 56 -9.41 -7.62 2.69
CA ALA A 56 -10.84 -7.48 2.55
C ALA A 56 -11.14 -6.37 1.54
N VAL A 57 -12.10 -6.57 0.64
CA VAL A 57 -12.51 -5.56 -0.34
C VAL A 57 -13.67 -4.77 0.28
N MET A 58 -13.43 -3.51 0.60
CA MET A 58 -14.42 -2.64 1.26
C MET A 58 -15.40 -2.06 0.25
N SER A 59 -14.90 -1.69 -0.92
CA SER A 59 -15.71 -1.21 -2.04
C SER A 59 -15.07 -1.58 -3.37
N TYR A 60 -15.91 -1.76 -4.39
CA TYR A 60 -15.46 -2.07 -5.74
C TYR A 60 -16.39 -1.47 -6.79
N SER A 61 -15.78 -0.94 -7.84
CA SER A 61 -16.41 -0.51 -9.09
C SER A 61 -15.44 -0.76 -10.24
N PRO A 62 -15.88 -0.69 -11.51
CA PRO A 62 -14.97 -0.85 -12.65
C PRO A 62 -13.81 0.16 -12.69
N GLY A 63 -13.96 1.33 -12.05
CA GLY A 63 -12.95 2.40 -12.07
C GLY A 63 -12.16 2.58 -10.77
N GLY A 64 -12.58 1.95 -9.68
CA GLY A 64 -12.05 2.22 -8.33
C GLY A 64 -12.37 1.11 -7.34
N ALA A 65 -11.44 0.88 -6.40
CA ALA A 65 -11.63 -0.08 -5.32
C ALA A 65 -10.95 0.42 -4.04
N GLU A 66 -11.47 -0.01 -2.88
CA GLU A 66 -10.82 0.17 -1.59
C GLU A 66 -10.56 -1.19 -0.95
N VAL A 67 -9.30 -1.47 -0.65
CA VAL A 67 -8.85 -2.75 -0.12
C VAL A 67 -8.22 -2.54 1.25
N GLN A 68 -8.74 -3.23 2.25
CA GLN A 68 -8.11 -3.32 3.56
C GLN A 68 -7.11 -4.48 3.56
N LEU A 69 -5.88 -4.20 3.97
CA LEU A 69 -4.79 -5.17 4.11
C LEU A 69 -4.60 -5.50 5.59
N LEU A 70 -4.55 -6.79 5.91
CA LEU A 70 -4.22 -7.32 7.22
C LEU A 70 -2.72 -7.63 7.26
N ILE A 71 -2.05 -7.15 8.30
CA ILE A 71 -0.62 -7.29 8.53
C ILE A 71 -0.44 -8.02 9.86
N LYS A 72 0.28 -9.13 9.85
CA LYS A 72 0.69 -9.85 11.05
C LYS A 72 2.07 -9.36 11.49
N SER A 73 2.16 -8.85 12.71
CA SER A 73 3.44 -8.51 13.35
C SER A 73 4.21 -9.78 13.68
N GLY A 74 5.55 -9.71 13.69
CA GLY A 74 6.40 -10.79 14.18
C GLY A 74 6.13 -11.17 15.65
N SER A 75 5.56 -10.24 16.43
CA SER A 75 5.14 -10.47 17.82
C SER A 75 3.75 -11.12 17.99
N GLY A 76 3.08 -11.50 16.90
CA GLY A 76 1.83 -12.26 16.92
C GLY A 76 0.53 -11.43 16.85
N GLY A 77 0.59 -10.11 16.99
CA GLY A 77 -0.58 -9.22 16.84
C GLY A 77 -0.91 -8.88 15.38
N TYR A 78 -2.16 -8.49 15.12
CA TYR A 78 -2.62 -8.02 13.81
C TYR A 78 -2.80 -6.51 13.75
N ARG A 79 -2.50 -5.94 12.59
CA ARG A 79 -2.81 -4.55 12.21
C ARG A 79 -3.53 -4.55 10.87
N SER A 80 -4.29 -3.50 10.60
CA SER A 80 -4.89 -3.27 9.29
C SER A 80 -4.58 -1.88 8.75
N THR A 81 -4.62 -1.74 7.44
CA THR A 81 -4.55 -0.46 6.72
C THR A 81 -5.38 -0.54 5.44
N ALA A 82 -5.88 0.59 4.95
CA ALA A 82 -6.64 0.65 3.70
C ALA A 82 -5.81 1.25 2.57
N VAL A 83 -5.92 0.70 1.37
CA VAL A 83 -5.30 1.17 0.14
C VAL A 83 -6.40 1.46 -0.87
N SER A 84 -6.41 2.69 -1.40
CA SER A 84 -7.31 3.09 -2.48
C SER A 84 -6.66 2.77 -3.83
N LEU A 85 -7.42 2.18 -4.73
CA LEU A 85 -7.00 1.78 -6.07
C LEU A 85 -7.86 2.46 -7.14
N LYS A 86 -7.26 2.76 -8.28
CA LYS A 86 -7.95 3.26 -9.47
C LYS A 86 -7.51 2.45 -10.69
N TRP A 87 -8.47 2.10 -11.54
CA TRP A 87 -8.16 1.53 -12.86
C TRP A 87 -7.72 2.67 -13.77
N ASP A 88 -6.46 2.63 -14.23
CA ASP A 88 -5.88 3.67 -15.08
C ASP A 88 -4.87 3.06 -16.06
N GLY A 89 -5.11 3.23 -17.36
CA GLY A 89 -4.21 2.74 -18.41
C GLY A 89 -4.03 1.22 -18.44
N GLY A 90 -5.07 0.45 -18.08
CA GLY A 90 -5.06 -1.02 -18.17
C GLY A 90 -4.46 -1.75 -16.97
N ASP A 91 -4.12 -1.06 -15.88
CA ASP A 91 -3.68 -1.65 -14.62
C ASP A 91 -4.39 -0.99 -13.44
N TRP A 92 -4.51 -1.74 -12.34
CA TRP A 92 -4.88 -1.18 -11.05
C TRP A 92 -3.67 -0.48 -10.45
N LYS A 93 -3.81 0.82 -10.17
CA LYS A 93 -2.78 1.64 -9.54
C LYS A 93 -3.23 2.09 -8.17
N VAL A 94 -2.29 2.26 -7.26
CA VAL A 94 -2.58 2.92 -5.98
C VAL A 94 -2.91 4.38 -6.27
N GLN A 95 -4.02 4.85 -5.71
CA GLN A 95 -4.39 6.25 -5.73
C GLN A 95 -3.84 6.91 -4.47
N PRO A 96 -2.77 7.73 -4.57
CA PRO A 96 -2.25 8.43 -3.41
C PRO A 96 -3.30 9.40 -2.87
N LYS A 97 -3.32 9.55 -1.55
CA LYS A 97 -4.12 10.57 -0.87
C LYS A 97 -3.59 11.97 -1.21
N PRO A 98 -4.38 13.04 -0.96
CA PRO A 98 -3.95 14.42 -1.22
C PRO A 98 -2.66 14.84 -0.50
N ASP A 99 -2.29 14.17 0.58
CA ASP A 99 -1.06 14.38 1.36
C ASP A 99 0.13 13.52 0.90
N GLY A 100 -0.05 12.71 -0.14
CA GLY A 100 0.94 11.76 -0.66
C GLY A 100 0.98 10.41 0.05
N ALA A 101 0.16 10.18 1.08
CA ALA A 101 0.09 8.88 1.72
C ALA A 101 -0.50 7.83 0.77
N LEU A 102 0.13 6.65 0.71
CA LEU A 102 -0.30 5.54 -0.15
C LEU A 102 -1.32 4.62 0.53
N TYR A 103 -1.53 4.79 1.83
CA TYR A 103 -2.41 3.95 2.64
C TYR A 103 -2.95 4.74 3.84
N ALA A 104 -4.01 4.26 4.46
CA ALA A 104 -4.58 4.85 5.66
C ALA A 104 -3.73 4.54 6.91
N PRO A 105 -3.72 5.41 7.95
CA PRO A 105 -3.02 5.12 9.19
C PRO A 105 -3.34 3.71 9.72
N MET A 106 -2.30 2.97 10.12
CA MET A 106 -2.47 1.59 10.59
C MET A 106 -3.32 1.56 11.86
N GLN A 107 -4.21 0.58 11.95
CA GLN A 107 -5.06 0.32 13.11
C GLN A 107 -4.74 -1.05 13.69
N THR A 108 -4.73 -1.19 15.01
CA THR A 108 -4.67 -2.51 15.65
C THR A 108 -6.01 -3.21 15.50
N VAL A 109 -6.02 -4.50 15.17
CA VAL A 109 -7.25 -5.31 15.07
C VAL A 109 -7.12 -6.54 15.97
N SER A 110 -8.23 -6.99 16.55
CA SER A 110 -8.28 -8.10 17.51
C SER A 110 -7.99 -9.47 16.87
N GLY A 111 -8.20 -9.61 15.57
CA GLY A 111 -8.03 -10.86 14.85
C GLY A 111 -8.13 -10.69 13.33
N SER A 112 -8.33 -11.80 12.63
CA SER A 112 -8.47 -11.85 11.17
C SER A 112 -9.91 -11.93 10.69
N ASP A 113 -10.90 -11.80 11.58
CA ASP A 113 -12.31 -11.89 11.22
C ASP A 113 -12.67 -10.83 10.18
N GLY A 114 -13.40 -11.23 9.14
CA GLY A 114 -13.74 -10.38 8.00
C GLY A 114 -12.65 -10.25 6.93
N PHE A 115 -11.48 -10.87 7.11
CA PHE A 115 -10.41 -10.91 6.11
C PHE A 115 -10.32 -12.27 5.42
N MET A 116 -10.08 -12.25 4.11
CA MET A 116 -9.62 -13.41 3.36
C MET A 116 -8.12 -13.56 3.57
N LEU A 117 -7.71 -14.64 4.24
CA LEU A 117 -6.30 -14.94 4.48
C LEU A 117 -5.62 -15.41 3.18
N TRP A 118 -4.39 -14.96 2.96
CA TRP A 118 -3.56 -15.54 1.91
C TRP A 118 -3.21 -16.97 2.30
N ARG A 119 -3.44 -17.92 1.39
CA ARG A 119 -3.00 -19.31 1.58
C ARG A 119 -1.52 -19.39 1.21
N THR A 120 -0.73 -19.89 2.13
CA THR A 120 0.64 -20.39 1.91
C THR A 120 0.60 -21.79 1.33
#